data_AF-A0A1Y5MRR4-F1
#
_entry.id   AF-A0A1Y5MRR4-F1
#
_cell.length_a   1.000
_cell.length_b   1.000
_cell.length_c   1.000
_cell.angle_alpha   90.00
_cell.angle_beta   90.00
_cell.angle_gamma   90.00
#
_symmetry.space_group_name_H-M   'P 1'
#
loop_
_entity.id
_entity.type
_entity.pdbx_description
1 polymer ?
#
loop_
_entity_poly.entity_id
_entity_poly.type
_entity_poly.pdbx_seq_one_letter_code
_entity_poly.pdbx_strand_id
1 'polypeptide(L)'
;MGYLITKLPIVGFALAALLGFTCVNLFLENSKLQSINSVLLKDLENVKEKNERLTKDYTTVKNNLSACDTALASQNEAIKAAAVKIDDTPSKEVERIKKIYVKDKSCESELAAYKELFK
;
A
#
# COMPACT_ATOMS: atom_id res chain seq x y z
N MET A 1 58.06 -68.60 10.38
CA MET A 1 56.66 -68.59 9.87
C MET A 1 55.60 -68.04 10.85
N GLY A 2 55.84 -67.99 12.18
CA GLY A 2 54.80 -67.55 13.14
C GLY A 2 54.50 -66.04 13.23
N TYR A 3 55.37 -65.16 12.72
CA TYR A 3 55.25 -63.70 12.90
C TYR A 3 54.36 -63.00 11.86
N LEU A 4 54.13 -63.64 10.70
CA LEU A 4 53.31 -63.09 9.61
C LEU A 4 51.81 -63.39 9.78
N ILE A 5 51.45 -64.48 10.45
CA ILE A 5 50.06 -64.96 10.57
C ILE A 5 49.29 -64.18 11.65
N THR A 6 49.98 -63.62 12.65
CA THR A 6 49.35 -62.87 13.75
C THR A 6 49.04 -61.41 13.42
N LYS A 7 49.58 -60.84 12.32
CA LYS A 7 49.35 -59.43 11.92
C LYS A 7 48.30 -59.24 10.83
N LEU A 8 47.99 -60.26 10.02
CA LEU A 8 46.92 -60.20 9.01
C LEU A 8 45.53 -59.85 9.56
N PRO A 9 45.03 -60.44 10.66
CA PRO A 9 43.70 -60.11 11.16
C PRO A 9 43.63 -58.67 11.69
N ILE A 10 44.69 -58.18 12.34
CA ILE A 10 44.75 -56.81 12.88
C ILE A 10 44.66 -55.77 11.75
N VAL A 11 45.35 -56.01 10.63
CA VAL A 11 45.28 -55.13 9.45
C VAL A 11 43.88 -55.17 8.81
N GLY A 12 43.24 -56.34 8.74
CA GLY A 12 41.86 -56.48 8.26
C GLY A 12 40.83 -55.75 9.13
N PHE A 13 40.95 -55.84 10.46
CA PHE A 13 40.08 -55.11 11.39
C PHE A 13 40.29 -53.59 11.31
N ALA A 14 41.53 -53.12 11.18
CA ALA A 14 41.82 -51.70 11.02
C ALA A 14 41.21 -51.13 9.72
N LEU A 15 41.31 -51.87 8.61
CA LEU A 15 40.70 -51.47 7.34
C LEU A 15 39.17 -51.47 7.41
N ALA A 16 38.56 -52.47 8.05
CA ALA A 16 37.10 -52.52 8.24
C ALA A 16 36.60 -51.38 9.12
N ALA A 17 37.34 -51.02 10.18
CA ALA A 17 37.00 -49.89 11.04
C ALA A 17 37.08 -48.54 10.29
N LEU A 18 38.12 -48.35 9.46
CA LEU A 18 38.25 -47.14 8.62
C LEU A 18 37.12 -47.04 7.59
N LEU A 19 36.80 -48.15 6.90
CA LEU A 19 35.69 -48.20 5.95
C LEU A 19 34.35 -47.94 6.63
N GLY A 20 34.13 -48.52 7.82
CA GLY A 20 32.95 -48.27 8.64
C GLY A 20 32.82 -46.80 9.03
N PHE A 21 33.91 -46.18 9.47
CA PHE A 21 33.94 -44.76 9.84
C PHE A 21 33.64 -43.85 8.64
N THR A 22 34.21 -44.14 7.46
CA THR A 22 33.91 -43.38 6.24
C THR A 22 32.45 -43.53 5.80
N CYS A 23 31.87 -44.72 5.90
CA CYS A 23 30.47 -44.96 5.54
C CYS A 23 29.51 -44.22 6.49
N VAL A 24 29.79 -44.23 7.80
CA VAL A 24 28.98 -43.51 8.80
C VAL A 24 29.03 -42.00 8.55
N ASN A 25 30.21 -41.44 8.27
CA ASN A 25 30.33 -40.02 7.95
C ASN A 25 29.58 -39.64 6.67
N LEU A 26 29.70 -40.45 5.62
CA LEU A 26 28.97 -40.23 4.36
C LEU A 26 27.45 -40.31 4.54
N PHE A 27 26.96 -41.25 5.36
CA PHE A 27 25.54 -41.35 5.70
C PHE A 27 25.06 -40.10 6.45
N LEU A 28 25.84 -39.63 7.43
CA LEU A 28 25.51 -38.44 8.21
C LEU A 28 25.45 -37.19 7.32
N GLU A 29 26.41 -37.00 6.41
CA GLU A 29 26.40 -35.90 5.45
C GLU A 29 25.20 -35.96 4.51
N ASN A 30 24.90 -37.12 3.94
CA ASN A 30 23.71 -37.31 3.10
C ASN A 30 22.42 -36.97 3.83
N SER A 31 22.29 -37.41 5.10
CA SER A 31 21.10 -37.09 5.91
C SER A 31 20.95 -35.58 6.18
N LYS A 32 22.06 -34.89 6.46
CA LYS A 32 22.09 -33.43 6.63
C LYS A 32 21.69 -32.73 5.33
N LEU A 33 22.23 -33.18 4.20
CA LEU A 33 21.94 -32.60 2.89
C LEU A 33 20.48 -32.78 2.51
N GLN A 34 19.90 -33.96 2.76
CA GLN A 34 18.49 -34.22 2.54
C GLN A 34 17.59 -33.33 3.42
N SER A 35 17.95 -33.16 4.69
CA SER A 35 17.24 -32.26 5.60
C SER A 35 17.28 -30.81 5.10
N ILE A 36 18.47 -30.29 4.74
CA ILE A 36 18.62 -28.92 4.22
C ILE A 36 17.82 -28.73 2.93
N ASN A 37 17.87 -29.69 2.00
CA ASN A 37 17.07 -29.63 0.77
C ASN A 37 15.57 -29.58 1.06
N SER A 38 15.08 -30.34 2.05
CA SER A 38 13.66 -30.30 2.42
C SER A 38 13.23 -28.95 3.01
N VAL A 39 14.12 -28.30 3.78
CA VAL A 39 13.86 -26.96 4.34
C VAL A 39 13.89 -25.92 3.22
N LEU A 40 14.90 -25.95 2.35
CA LEU A 40 15.00 -25.04 1.21
C LEU A 40 13.81 -25.15 0.26
N LEU A 41 13.30 -26.35 0.01
CA LEU A 41 12.09 -26.55 -0.80
C LEU A 41 10.86 -25.90 -0.17
N LYS A 42 10.67 -26.07 1.14
CA LYS A 42 9.57 -25.44 1.88
C LYS A 42 9.67 -23.91 1.87
N ASP A 43 10.88 -23.38 2.05
CA ASP A 43 11.11 -21.94 2.01
C ASP A 43 10.85 -21.38 0.62
N LEU A 44 11.26 -22.08 -0.44
CA LEU A 44 11.02 -21.68 -1.82
C LEU A 44 9.52 -21.69 -2.15
N GLU A 45 8.78 -22.71 -1.71
CA GLU A 45 7.33 -22.79 -1.87
C GLU A 45 6.62 -21.64 -1.13
N ASN A 46 6.98 -21.39 0.13
CA ASN A 46 6.45 -20.29 0.93
C ASN A 46 6.73 -18.92 0.30
N VAL A 47 7.94 -18.69 -0.21
CA VAL A 47 8.29 -17.44 -0.91
C VAL A 47 7.49 -17.30 -2.20
N LYS A 48 7.32 -18.39 -2.96
CA LYS A 48 6.50 -18.40 -4.17
C LYS A 48 5.05 -18.04 -3.88
N GLU A 49 4.42 -18.67 -2.89
CA GLU A 49 3.04 -18.38 -2.48
C GLU A 49 2.87 -16.92 -2.02
N LYS A 50 3.82 -16.41 -1.24
CA LYS A 50 3.83 -15.00 -0.81
C LYS A 50 3.95 -14.06 -2.00
N ASN A 51 4.80 -14.38 -2.97
CA ASN A 51 4.99 -13.55 -4.17
C ASN A 51 3.74 -13.56 -5.07
N GLU A 52 3.09 -14.71 -5.23
CA GLU A 52 1.82 -14.82 -5.96
C GLU A 52 0.71 -14.01 -5.28
N ARG A 53 0.59 -14.11 -3.95
CA ARG A 53 -0.37 -13.30 -3.19
C ARG A 53 -0.08 -11.82 -3.33
N LEU A 54 1.18 -11.40 -3.17
CA LEU A 54 1.56 -9.99 -3.28
C LEU A 54 1.31 -9.44 -4.68
N THR A 55 1.56 -10.23 -5.72
CA THR A 55 1.28 -9.86 -7.11
C THR A 55 -0.22 -9.65 -7.35
N LYS A 56 -1.06 -10.52 -6.77
CA LYS A 56 -2.51 -10.40 -6.84
C LYS A 56 -3.00 -9.15 -6.11
N ASP A 57 -2.54 -8.95 -4.87
CA ASP A 57 -2.90 -7.79 -4.05
C ASP A 57 -2.48 -6.48 -4.73
N TYR A 58 -1.27 -6.43 -5.29
CA TYR A 58 -0.78 -5.29 -6.05
C TYR A 58 -1.69 -4.98 -7.26
N THR A 59 -2.09 -6.00 -8.01
CA THR A 59 -2.98 -5.83 -9.16
C THR A 59 -4.35 -5.32 -8.73
N THR A 60 -4.91 -5.86 -7.65
CA THR A 60 -6.19 -5.39 -7.09
C THR A 60 -6.12 -3.94 -6.65
N VAL A 61 -5.09 -3.56 -5.87
CA VAL A 61 -4.91 -2.18 -5.39
C VAL A 61 -4.71 -1.22 -6.56
N LYS A 62 -3.91 -1.61 -7.56
CA LYS A 62 -3.69 -0.80 -8.77
C LYS A 62 -5.00 -0.55 -9.54
N ASN A 63 -5.83 -1.57 -9.70
CA ASN A 63 -7.12 -1.44 -10.39
C ASN A 63 -8.09 -0.55 -9.60
N ASN A 64 -8.13 -0.71 -8.27
CA ASN A 64 -8.95 0.13 -7.39
C ASN A 64 -8.52 1.59 -7.42
N LEU A 65 -7.21 1.86 -7.43
CA LEU A 65 -6.67 3.22 -7.54
C LEU A 65 -7.08 3.88 -8.85
N SER A 66 -6.93 3.18 -9.98
CA SER A 66 -7.34 3.68 -11.30
C SER A 66 -8.85 4.01 -11.36
N ALA A 67 -9.68 3.16 -10.77
CA ALA A 67 -11.12 3.42 -10.67
C ALA A 67 -11.42 4.64 -9.79
N CYS A 68 -10.71 4.80 -8.67
CA CYS A 68 -10.83 5.95 -7.79
C CYS A 68 -10.42 7.25 -8.49
N ASP A 69 -9.30 7.26 -9.21
CA ASP A 69 -8.81 8.44 -9.94
C ASP A 69 -9.82 8.89 -11.01
N THR A 70 -10.43 7.93 -11.71
CA THR A 70 -11.47 8.20 -12.71
C THR A 70 -12.73 8.78 -12.05
N ALA A 71 -13.17 8.20 -10.93
CA ALA A 71 -14.32 8.71 -10.18
C ALA A 71 -14.06 10.10 -9.59
N LEU A 72 -12.84 10.38 -9.14
CA LEU A 72 -12.44 11.68 -8.61
C LEU A 72 -12.41 12.74 -9.73
N ALA A 73 -11.87 12.41 -10.89
CA ALA A 73 -11.89 13.29 -12.05
C ALA A 73 -13.33 13.63 -12.47
N SER A 74 -14.22 12.63 -12.54
CA SER A 74 -15.63 12.85 -12.87
C SER A 74 -16.34 13.73 -11.85
N GLN A 75 -16.10 13.51 -10.55
CA GLN A 75 -16.66 14.36 -9.49
C GLN A 75 -16.16 15.80 -9.59
N ASN A 76 -14.87 16.01 -9.86
CA ASN A 76 -14.32 17.35 -10.01
C ASN A 76 -14.92 18.09 -11.21
N GLU A 77 -15.14 17.41 -12.33
CA GLU A 77 -15.85 18.01 -13.48
C GLU A 77 -17.31 18.33 -13.15
N ALA A 78 -18.01 17.45 -12.42
CA ALA A 78 -19.37 17.72 -11.96
C ALA A 78 -19.45 18.93 -11.01
N ILE A 79 -18.49 19.07 -10.09
CA ILE A 79 -18.39 20.23 -9.19
C ILE A 79 -18.17 21.51 -9.99
N LYS A 80 -17.27 21.50 -10.97
CA LYS A 80 -17.04 22.66 -11.86
C LYS A 80 -18.29 23.02 -12.66
N ALA A 81 -19.02 22.03 -13.17
CA ALA A 81 -20.26 22.26 -13.91
C ALA A 81 -21.39 22.79 -13.02
N ALA A 82 -21.46 22.35 -11.76
CA ALA A 82 -22.43 22.81 -10.79
C ALA A 82 -22.05 24.14 -10.10
N ALA A 83 -20.82 24.61 -10.27
CA ALA A 83 -20.34 25.85 -9.69
C ALA A 83 -21.11 27.04 -10.27
N VAL A 84 -22.01 27.61 -9.46
CA VAL A 84 -22.69 28.86 -9.78
C VAL A 84 -21.68 29.99 -9.65
N LYS A 85 -21.46 30.74 -10.74
CA LYS A 85 -20.73 32.00 -10.66
C LYS A 85 -21.60 32.97 -9.89
N ILE A 86 -21.22 33.24 -8.65
CA ILE A 86 -21.81 34.32 -7.87
C ILE A 86 -21.25 35.62 -8.47
N ASP A 87 -22.14 36.41 -9.06
CA ASP A 87 -21.82 37.79 -9.40
C ASP A 87 -21.95 38.62 -8.13
N ASP A 88 -20.81 38.89 -7.49
CA ASP A 88 -20.73 39.75 -6.30
C ASP A 88 -20.92 41.23 -6.65
N THR A 89 -21.18 41.57 -7.92
CA THR A 89 -21.52 42.94 -8.30
C THR A 89 -22.79 43.35 -7.55
N PRO A 90 -22.73 44.37 -6.68
CA PRO A 90 -23.90 44.86 -5.99
C PRO A 90 -24.93 45.28 -7.02
N SER A 91 -26.19 44.88 -6.83
CA SER A 91 -27.25 45.36 -7.73
C SER A 91 -27.31 46.89 -7.68
N LYS A 92 -27.78 47.51 -8.77
CA LYS A 92 -27.98 48.96 -8.82
C LYS A 92 -28.90 49.44 -7.68
N GLU A 93 -29.84 48.61 -7.24
CA GLU A 93 -30.67 48.89 -6.06
C GLU A 93 -29.84 48.97 -4.78
N VAL A 94 -28.89 48.04 -4.55
CA VAL A 94 -28.02 48.05 -3.37
C VAL A 94 -27.15 49.30 -3.33
N GLU A 95 -26.56 49.70 -4.46
CA GLU A 95 -25.78 50.95 -4.53
C GLU A 95 -26.64 52.19 -4.33
N ARG A 96 -27.88 52.18 -4.80
CA ARG A 96 -28.83 53.27 -4.61
C ARG A 96 -29.26 53.39 -3.15
N ILE A 97 -29.58 52.28 -2.49
CA ILE A 97 -29.97 52.24 -1.08
C ILE A 97 -28.85 52.80 -0.20
N LYS A 98 -27.58 52.50 -0.50
CA LYS A 98 -26.41 53.08 0.21
C LYS A 98 -26.34 54.61 0.14
N LYS A 99 -26.99 55.24 -0.85
CA LYS A 99 -27.00 56.71 -1.03
C LYS A 99 -28.18 57.38 -0.32
N ILE A 100 -29.18 56.62 0.13
CA ILE A 100 -30.32 57.16 0.87
C ILE A 100 -29.85 57.53 2.27
N TYR A 101 -30.09 58.78 2.66
CA TYR A 101 -29.62 59.34 3.92
C TYR A 101 -30.79 59.96 4.69
N VAL A 102 -30.95 59.55 5.95
CA VAL A 102 -31.91 60.16 6.87
C VAL A 102 -31.24 61.38 7.52
N LYS A 103 -31.71 62.57 7.15
CA LYS A 103 -31.08 63.83 7.56
C LYS A 103 -31.13 64.09 9.07
N ASP A 104 -32.27 63.78 9.70
CA ASP A 104 -32.55 63.94 11.12
C ASP A 104 -33.73 63.05 11.53
N LYS A 105 -34.06 62.98 12.84
CA LYS A 105 -35.15 62.15 13.39
C LYS A 105 -36.55 62.78 13.26
N SER A 106 -36.72 63.80 12.42
CA SER A 106 -38.06 64.34 12.19
C SER A 106 -38.87 63.38 11.32
N CYS A 107 -40.19 63.36 11.53
CA CYS A 107 -41.10 62.52 10.76
C CYS A 107 -41.04 62.84 9.24
N GLU A 108 -40.74 64.10 8.88
CA GLU A 108 -40.61 64.55 7.50
C GLU A 108 -39.33 64.02 6.84
N SER A 109 -38.20 64.05 7.54
CA SER A 109 -36.93 63.49 7.08
C SER A 109 -36.99 61.97 6.91
N GLU A 110 -37.62 61.27 7.86
CA GLU A 110 -37.82 59.82 7.77
C GLU A 110 -38.74 59.44 6.59
N LEU A 111 -39.84 60.17 6.40
CA LEU A 111 -40.77 59.94 5.29
C LEU A 111 -40.12 60.20 3.92
N ALA A 112 -39.24 61.20 3.82
CA ALA A 112 -38.52 61.51 2.59
C ALA A 112 -37.55 60.37 2.20
N ALA A 113 -36.74 59.90 3.15
CA ALA A 113 -35.84 58.76 2.95
C ALA A 113 -36.63 57.47 2.63
N TYR A 114 -37.77 57.25 3.29
CA TYR A 114 -38.63 56.09 3.01
C TYR A 114 -39.18 56.13 1.58
N LYS A 115 -39.60 57.29 1.08
CA LYS A 115 -40.06 57.46 -0.31
C LYS A 115 -38.96 57.19 -1.34
N GLU A 116 -37.69 57.47 -1.02
CA GLU A 116 -36.56 57.16 -1.92
C GLU A 116 -36.26 55.66 -2.01
N LEU A 117 -36.61 54.85 -1.01
CA LEU A 117 -36.44 53.39 -1.06
C LEU A 117 -37.30 52.73 -2.15
N PHE A 118 -38.45 53.31 -2.48
CA PHE A 118 -39.45 52.73 -3.40
C PHE A 118 -39.54 53.44 -4.76
N LYS A 119 -38.67 54.41 -5.04
CA LYS A 119 -38.47 54.94 -6.40
C LYS A 119 -37.61 54.01 -7.25
#